data_AF-A0A1I5UF75-F1
#
_entry.id   AF-A0A1I5UF75-F1
#
_cell.length_a   1.000
_cell.length_b   1.000
_cell.length_c   1.000
_cell.angle_alpha   90.00
_cell.angle_beta   90.00
_cell.angle_gamma   90.00
#
_symmetry.space_group_name_H-M   'P 1'
#
loop_
_entity.id
_entity.type
_entity.pdbx_description
1 polymer ?
#
loop_
_entity_poly.entity_id
_entity_poly.type
_entity_poly.pdbx_seq_one_letter_code
_entity_poly.pdbx_strand_id
1 'polypeptide(L)'
;MLSGLHDAVSDQTLGNRMAHNWSCAEAKNPGCDCACGGAGHGCRGAFKIADGPLDGVLELVKQREDAWDPKSVKPTRPTRQAVIGCGQAEVVHWLHRDRGLLYCAWTTQTVAFEDDPSAPAQGMVLRRVGEHLGSELMAEFQEWALAKHFWCGLLAQMACAIAQYEVLRCRIFRTVENLIEQQHGQTFPDALRHAGSIGSAVHWAWRYVLPSVVAASGAGTLATVLAGGDLGRLLWPIRVIAVLMCPDASDHAMVREHCWYPILRLARAQVRDAVRERFAQVFREDPWFGLGHNAPS
;
A
#
# COMPACT_ATOMS: atom_id res chain seq x y z
N MET A 1 5.25 -29.13 60.65
CA MET A 1 5.89 -30.41 60.30
C MET A 1 5.21 -30.96 59.06
N LEU A 2 5.96 -31.08 57.96
CA LEU A 2 5.71 -31.92 56.76
C LEU A 2 4.44 -31.64 55.93
N SER A 3 4.35 -31.81 54.61
CA SER A 3 5.24 -31.87 53.43
C SER A 3 4.33 -32.29 52.25
N GLY A 4 4.57 -31.75 51.05
CA GLY A 4 4.12 -32.31 49.75
C GLY A 4 2.66 -32.00 49.36
N LEU A 5 2.29 -31.78 48.09
CA LEU A 5 2.96 -31.94 46.80
C LEU A 5 2.38 -30.87 45.85
N HIS A 6 3.25 -30.05 45.26
CA HIS A 6 2.93 -29.24 44.09
C HIS A 6 3.34 -30.05 42.86
N ASP A 7 2.37 -30.59 42.13
CA ASP A 7 2.60 -31.05 40.76
C ASP A 7 2.58 -29.83 39.83
N ALA A 8 3.77 -29.27 39.64
CA ALA A 8 4.07 -28.42 38.50
C ALA A 8 4.30 -29.34 37.28
N VAL A 9 3.23 -29.64 36.55
CA VAL A 9 3.37 -30.17 35.18
C VAL A 9 3.80 -29.01 34.30
N SER A 10 5.06 -29.08 33.93
CA SER A 10 5.80 -28.20 33.04
C SER A 10 5.11 -28.02 31.68
N ASP A 11 4.44 -26.89 31.49
CA ASP A 11 3.93 -26.39 30.21
C ASP A 11 5.06 -25.73 29.38
N GLN A 12 6.16 -26.45 29.20
CA GLN A 12 7.34 -26.00 28.41
C GLN A 12 7.51 -26.76 27.09
N THR A 13 6.58 -27.63 26.71
CA THR A 13 6.71 -28.48 25.50
C THR A 13 5.87 -28.03 24.31
N LEU A 14 5.02 -26.99 24.44
CA LEU A 14 4.26 -26.42 23.31
C LEU A 14 4.87 -25.15 22.69
N GLY A 15 5.91 -24.57 23.31
CA GLY A 15 6.56 -23.34 22.83
C GLY A 15 7.55 -23.49 21.67
N ASN A 16 7.80 -24.70 21.15
CA ASN A 16 8.94 -24.95 20.26
C ASN A 16 8.59 -25.37 18.82
N ARG A 17 7.32 -25.33 18.40
CA ARG A 17 6.90 -25.62 17.01
C ARG A 17 6.64 -24.40 16.13
N MET A 18 6.72 -23.18 16.68
CA MET A 18 6.60 -21.94 15.90
C MET A 18 7.96 -21.35 15.49
N ALA A 19 9.06 -22.06 15.69
CA ALA A 19 10.37 -21.57 15.29
C ALA A 19 10.52 -21.68 13.76
N HIS A 20 10.54 -20.52 13.10
CA HIS A 20 10.96 -20.40 11.70
C HIS A 20 12.33 -21.09 11.51
N ASN A 21 12.38 -22.18 10.73
CA ASN A 21 13.66 -22.80 10.40
C ASN A 21 14.40 -21.89 9.40
N TRP A 22 15.65 -21.55 9.71
CA TRP A 22 16.46 -20.66 8.86
C TRP A 22 16.67 -21.22 7.45
N SER A 23 16.53 -22.54 7.29
CA SER A 23 16.57 -23.23 6.01
C SER A 23 15.45 -22.82 5.04
N CYS A 24 14.26 -22.38 5.49
CA CYS A 24 13.22 -21.93 4.55
C CYS A 24 13.52 -20.56 3.96
N ALA A 25 14.05 -19.62 4.76
CA ALA A 25 14.42 -18.30 4.25
C ALA A 25 15.59 -18.35 3.26
N GLU A 26 16.41 -19.41 3.30
CA GLU A 26 17.53 -19.65 2.38
C GLU A 26 17.21 -20.69 1.29
N ALA A 27 15.98 -21.20 1.23
CA ALA A 27 15.61 -22.29 0.35
C ALA A 27 15.75 -21.91 -1.14
N LYS A 28 16.37 -22.80 -1.92
CA LYS A 28 16.61 -22.63 -3.37
C LYS A 28 15.63 -23.42 -4.25
N ASN A 29 14.81 -24.28 -3.65
CA ASN A 29 13.90 -25.20 -4.35
C ASN A 29 12.42 -24.86 -4.09
N PRO A 30 11.51 -25.21 -5.01
CA PRO A 30 10.07 -25.05 -4.81
C PRO A 30 9.56 -26.07 -3.77
N GLY A 31 9.08 -25.58 -2.63
CA GLY A 31 8.60 -26.36 -1.50
C GLY A 31 9.19 -25.84 -0.19
N CYS A 32 8.34 -25.62 0.82
CA CYS A 32 8.81 -25.29 2.16
C CYS A 32 8.02 -26.09 3.19
N ASP A 33 8.74 -26.67 4.15
CA ASP A 33 8.15 -27.41 5.28
C ASP A 33 8.20 -26.57 6.58
N CYS A 34 8.34 -25.23 6.49
CA CYS A 34 8.34 -24.33 7.65
C CYS A 34 6.92 -24.11 8.18
N ALA A 35 6.82 -23.81 9.48
CA ALA A 35 5.62 -23.24 10.07
C ALA A 35 5.32 -21.80 9.58
N CYS A 36 6.22 -21.15 8.86
CA CYS A 36 6.06 -19.76 8.39
C CYS A 36 5.05 -19.55 7.26
N GLY A 37 4.39 -20.61 6.78
CA GLY A 37 3.39 -20.52 5.71
C GLY A 37 3.94 -20.03 4.35
N GLY A 38 5.27 -20.08 4.18
CA GLY A 38 5.96 -19.58 2.98
C GLY A 38 6.23 -18.06 2.95
N ALA A 39 5.93 -17.30 4.01
CA ALA A 39 6.08 -15.84 4.05
C ALA A 39 7.52 -15.35 3.80
N GLY A 40 8.52 -16.14 4.18
CA GLY A 40 9.95 -15.83 3.99
C GLY A 40 10.66 -16.69 2.95
N HIS A 41 9.96 -17.56 2.23
CA HIS A 41 10.58 -18.65 1.44
C HIS A 41 11.60 -18.14 0.41
N GLY A 42 12.87 -18.52 0.59
CA GLY A 42 13.98 -18.22 -0.33
C GLY A 42 14.40 -16.75 -0.44
N CYS A 43 13.65 -15.81 0.16
CA CYS A 43 13.92 -14.38 0.03
C CYS A 43 15.27 -13.98 0.63
N ARG A 44 15.56 -14.43 1.86
CA ARG A 44 16.81 -14.08 2.54
C ARG A 44 18.04 -14.66 1.86
N GLY A 45 17.95 -15.90 1.38
CA GLY A 45 19.03 -16.52 0.59
C GLY A 45 19.35 -15.71 -0.67
N ALA A 46 18.30 -15.28 -1.39
CA ALA A 46 18.44 -14.43 -2.57
C ALA A 46 19.07 -13.07 -2.23
N PHE A 47 18.62 -12.42 -1.14
CA PHE A 47 19.20 -11.14 -0.70
C PHE A 47 20.66 -11.26 -0.25
N LYS A 48 21.03 -12.34 0.46
CA LYS A 48 22.44 -12.61 0.82
C LYS A 48 23.33 -12.78 -0.40
N ILE A 49 22.86 -13.47 -1.44
CA ILE A 49 23.61 -13.63 -2.69
C ILE A 49 23.74 -12.27 -3.40
N ALA A 50 22.65 -11.51 -3.49
CA ALA A 50 22.67 -10.17 -4.07
C ALA A 50 23.62 -9.22 -3.33
N ASP A 51 23.68 -9.30 -2.00
CA ASP A 51 24.52 -8.44 -1.18
C ASP A 51 26.01 -8.82 -1.26
N GLY A 52 26.30 -10.09 -1.56
CA GLY A 52 27.65 -10.63 -1.66
C GLY A 52 28.46 -10.19 -2.89
N PRO A 53 29.62 -10.86 -3.13
CA PRO A 53 30.48 -10.60 -4.28
C PRO A 53 29.80 -10.94 -5.63
N LEU A 54 30.18 -10.23 -6.69
CA LEU A 54 29.66 -10.44 -8.05
C LEU A 54 29.83 -11.89 -8.52
N ASP A 55 30.95 -12.54 -8.21
CA ASP A 55 31.20 -13.93 -8.59
C ASP A 55 30.13 -14.89 -8.06
N GLY A 56 29.63 -14.66 -6.84
CA GLY A 56 28.55 -15.48 -6.26
C GLY A 56 27.20 -15.27 -6.95
N VAL A 57 26.95 -14.05 -7.44
CA VAL A 57 25.77 -13.72 -8.26
C VAL A 57 25.86 -14.38 -9.63
N LEU A 58 27.03 -14.27 -10.29
CA LEU A 58 27.26 -14.86 -11.61
C LEU A 58 27.20 -16.39 -11.56
N GLU A 59 27.71 -17.01 -10.49
CA GLU A 59 27.58 -18.45 -10.29
C GLU A 59 26.12 -18.89 -10.13
N LEU A 60 25.29 -18.11 -9.42
CA LEU A 60 23.85 -18.37 -9.35
C LEU A 60 23.19 -18.28 -10.73
N VAL A 61 23.50 -17.24 -11.51
CA VAL A 61 22.97 -17.07 -12.88
C VAL A 61 23.35 -18.26 -13.74
N LYS A 62 24.64 -18.60 -13.79
CA LYS A 62 25.16 -19.74 -14.54
C LYS A 62 24.49 -21.06 -14.11
N GLN A 63 24.38 -21.31 -12.80
CA GLN A 63 23.72 -22.51 -12.28
C GLN A 63 22.25 -22.62 -12.76
N ARG A 64 21.52 -21.50 -12.85
CA ARG A 64 20.14 -21.50 -13.32
C ARG A 64 20.04 -21.63 -14.84
N GLU A 65 20.95 -21.02 -15.59
CA GLU A 65 21.06 -21.21 -17.03
C GLU A 65 21.41 -22.67 -17.41
N ASP A 66 22.32 -23.31 -16.68
CA ASP A 66 22.70 -24.71 -16.91
C ASP A 66 21.53 -25.67 -16.62
N ALA A 67 20.58 -25.28 -15.77
CA ALA A 67 19.37 -26.04 -15.50
C ALA A 67 18.29 -25.90 -16.60
N TRP A 68 18.45 -24.93 -17.51
CA TRP A 68 17.55 -24.73 -18.64
C TRP A 68 17.97 -25.58 -19.84
N ASP A 69 17.07 -26.43 -20.34
CA ASP A 69 17.27 -27.15 -21.60
C ASP A 69 16.61 -26.38 -22.76
N PRO A 70 17.37 -25.68 -23.61
CA PRO A 70 16.84 -24.91 -24.72
C PRO A 70 16.21 -25.79 -25.81
N LYS A 71 16.47 -27.11 -25.82
CA LYS A 71 15.88 -28.05 -26.78
C LYS A 71 14.49 -28.53 -26.34
N SER A 72 14.08 -28.20 -25.12
CA SER A 72 12.78 -28.60 -24.60
C SER A 72 11.67 -27.65 -25.06
N VAL A 73 11.07 -27.96 -26.22
CA VAL A 73 10.01 -27.15 -26.85
C VAL A 73 8.67 -27.26 -26.09
N LYS A 74 8.49 -28.29 -25.25
CA LYS A 74 7.23 -28.50 -24.52
C LYS A 74 7.26 -27.83 -23.13
N PRO A 75 6.24 -27.02 -22.76
CA PRO A 75 6.15 -26.37 -21.45
C PRO A 75 5.71 -27.36 -20.35
N THR A 76 6.57 -28.32 -20.05
CA THR A 76 6.46 -29.19 -18.88
C THR A 76 6.60 -28.39 -17.58
N ARG A 77 6.28 -29.01 -16.44
CA ARG A 77 6.48 -28.38 -15.14
C ARG A 77 7.97 -28.09 -14.85
N PRO A 78 8.92 -29.03 -15.06
CA PRO A 78 10.35 -28.76 -14.87
C PRO A 78 10.87 -27.63 -15.76
N THR A 79 10.47 -27.57 -17.03
CA THR A 79 10.94 -26.52 -17.95
C THR A 79 10.41 -25.15 -17.55
N ARG A 80 9.15 -25.05 -17.12
CA ARG A 80 8.62 -23.80 -16.53
C ARG A 80 9.36 -23.38 -15.27
N GLN A 81 9.69 -24.33 -14.39
CA GLN A 81 10.45 -24.05 -13.16
C GLN A 81 11.88 -23.59 -13.46
N ALA A 82 12.54 -24.17 -14.47
CA ALA A 82 13.86 -23.76 -14.89
C ALA A 82 13.86 -22.31 -15.41
N VAL A 83 12.92 -21.95 -16.30
CA VAL A 83 12.78 -20.55 -16.79
C VAL A 83 12.52 -19.57 -15.65
N ILE A 84 11.63 -19.91 -14.72
CA ILE A 84 11.36 -19.07 -13.55
C ILE A 84 12.65 -18.94 -12.71
N GLY A 85 13.42 -20.02 -12.54
CA GLY A 85 14.71 -20.00 -11.86
C GLY A 85 15.71 -19.05 -12.51
N CYS A 86 15.81 -19.02 -13.85
CA CYS A 86 16.63 -18.04 -14.57
C CYS A 86 16.15 -16.61 -14.30
N GLY A 87 14.84 -16.36 -14.39
CA GLY A 87 14.26 -15.05 -14.09
C GLY A 87 14.55 -14.60 -12.65
N GLN A 88 14.51 -15.51 -11.68
CA GLN A 88 14.88 -15.22 -10.30
C GLN A 88 16.36 -14.86 -10.15
N ALA A 89 17.27 -15.56 -10.85
CA ALA A 89 18.69 -15.23 -10.82
C ALA A 89 18.98 -13.85 -11.44
N GLU A 90 18.29 -13.50 -12.52
CA GLU A 90 18.35 -12.15 -13.12
C GLU A 90 17.87 -11.06 -12.15
N VAL A 91 16.81 -11.33 -11.38
CA VAL A 91 16.37 -10.42 -10.32
C VAL A 91 17.45 -10.27 -9.24
N VAL A 92 18.08 -11.36 -8.79
CA VAL A 92 19.19 -11.30 -7.82
C VAL A 92 20.35 -10.47 -8.37
N HIS A 93 20.69 -10.66 -9.65
CA HIS A 93 21.73 -9.87 -10.32
C HIS A 93 21.34 -8.39 -10.46
N TRP A 94 20.08 -8.08 -10.73
CA TRP A 94 19.59 -6.71 -10.70
C TRP A 94 19.72 -6.10 -9.30
N LEU A 95 19.28 -6.80 -8.25
CA LEU A 95 19.41 -6.33 -6.86
C LEU A 95 20.88 -6.09 -6.46
N HIS A 96 21.81 -6.91 -6.95
CA HIS A 96 23.24 -6.68 -6.72
C HIS A 96 23.72 -5.34 -7.30
N ARG A 97 23.21 -4.94 -8.48
CA ARG A 97 23.52 -3.67 -9.14
C ARG A 97 22.79 -2.48 -8.51
N ASP A 98 21.55 -2.69 -8.07
CA ASP A 98 20.71 -1.67 -7.43
C ASP A 98 20.66 -1.88 -5.91
N ARG A 99 21.69 -1.38 -5.23
CA ARG A 99 21.84 -1.52 -3.77
C ARG A 99 20.74 -0.78 -2.99
N GLY A 100 20.16 0.28 -3.56
CA GLY A 100 19.04 0.98 -2.95
C GLY A 100 17.78 0.11 -2.93
N LEU A 101 17.47 -0.53 -4.05
CA LEU A 101 16.35 -1.46 -4.15
C LEU A 101 16.56 -2.70 -3.28
N LEU A 102 17.77 -3.27 -3.26
CA LEU A 102 18.12 -4.39 -2.38
C LEU A 102 17.88 -4.05 -0.91
N TYR A 103 18.43 -2.91 -0.44
CA TYR A 103 18.26 -2.49 0.94
C TYR A 103 16.79 -2.28 1.31
N CYS A 104 16.01 -1.65 0.41
CA CYS A 104 14.58 -1.44 0.60
C CYS A 104 13.80 -2.76 0.68
N ALA A 105 14.03 -3.68 -0.26
CA ALA A 105 13.37 -4.97 -0.32
C ALA A 105 13.72 -5.85 0.89
N TRP A 106 15.00 -5.92 1.26
CA TRP A 106 15.46 -6.64 2.44
C TRP A 106 14.83 -6.08 3.70
N THR A 107 14.99 -4.78 3.96
CA THR A 107 14.45 -4.15 5.17
C THR A 107 12.95 -4.36 5.29
N THR A 108 12.21 -4.22 4.19
CA THR A 108 10.76 -4.44 4.16
C THR A 108 10.39 -5.88 4.48
N GLN A 109 11.07 -6.86 3.87
CA GLN A 109 10.80 -8.27 4.13
C GLN A 109 11.13 -8.66 5.58
N THR A 110 12.25 -8.18 6.12
CA THR A 110 12.62 -8.43 7.52
C THR A 110 11.60 -7.81 8.47
N VAL A 111 11.24 -6.53 8.30
CA VAL A 111 10.31 -5.79 9.19
C VAL A 111 8.83 -6.21 9.02
N ALA A 112 8.47 -6.83 7.91
CA ALA A 112 7.10 -7.31 7.72
C ALA A 112 6.94 -8.78 8.14
N PHE A 113 7.91 -9.65 7.81
CA PHE A 113 7.71 -11.09 7.79
C PHE A 113 8.75 -11.92 8.55
N GLU A 114 9.90 -11.37 8.95
CA GLU A 114 10.90 -12.13 9.70
C GLU A 114 10.81 -11.83 11.20
N ASP A 115 10.43 -12.81 12.01
CA ASP A 115 10.70 -12.75 13.44
C ASP A 115 12.10 -13.30 13.69
N ASP A 116 13.06 -12.41 13.99
CA ASP A 116 14.35 -12.79 14.54
C ASP A 116 14.12 -13.50 15.89
N PRO A 117 14.61 -14.75 16.10
CA PRO A 117 14.48 -15.45 17.37
C PRO A 117 15.04 -14.67 18.57
N SER A 118 16.03 -13.80 18.33
CA SER A 118 16.65 -12.94 19.33
C SER A 118 15.99 -11.57 19.47
N ALA A 119 15.16 -11.18 18.50
CA ALA A 119 14.44 -9.90 18.47
C ALA A 119 13.06 -10.08 17.80
N PRO A 120 12.06 -10.63 18.53
CA PRO A 120 10.74 -10.98 17.99
C PRO A 120 9.87 -9.75 17.66
N ALA A 121 10.48 -8.58 17.41
CA ALA A 121 9.82 -7.33 17.04
C ALA A 121 9.71 -7.15 15.52
N GLN A 122 10.43 -7.95 14.72
CA GLN A 122 10.60 -7.71 13.28
C GLN A 122 9.52 -8.34 12.38
N GLY A 123 8.84 -9.44 12.71
CA GLY A 123 7.80 -10.05 11.86
C GLY A 123 6.41 -9.45 12.07
N MET A 124 6.27 -8.12 11.94
CA MET A 124 5.07 -7.38 12.37
C MET A 124 3.76 -7.91 11.76
N VAL A 125 3.74 -8.29 10.48
CA VAL A 125 2.52 -8.77 9.82
C VAL A 125 2.08 -10.12 10.41
N LEU A 126 3.00 -11.09 10.47
CA LEU A 126 2.70 -12.41 11.02
C LEU A 126 2.27 -12.33 12.48
N ARG A 127 2.93 -11.48 13.26
CA ARG A 127 2.58 -11.25 14.66
C ARG A 127 1.18 -10.69 14.82
N ARG A 128 0.83 -9.63 14.09
CA ARG A 128 -0.51 -9.03 14.18
C ARG A 128 -1.61 -9.99 13.73
N VAL A 129 -1.35 -10.81 12.72
CA VAL A 129 -2.27 -11.87 12.31
C VAL A 129 -2.39 -12.93 13.41
N GLY A 130 -1.27 -13.36 14.00
CA GLY A 130 -1.27 -14.32 15.11
C GLY A 130 -1.96 -13.81 16.38
N GLU A 131 -1.76 -12.54 16.74
CA GLU A 131 -2.46 -11.87 17.85
C GLU A 131 -3.98 -11.84 17.62
N HIS A 132 -4.41 -11.64 16.37
CA HIS A 132 -5.82 -11.59 16.00
C HIS A 132 -6.47 -12.98 15.96
N LEU A 133 -5.77 -13.98 15.42
CA LEU A 133 -6.31 -15.33 15.20
C LEU A 133 -6.14 -16.25 16.42
N GLY A 134 -5.15 -15.99 17.28
CA GLY A 134 -4.71 -16.96 18.29
C GLY A 134 -3.88 -18.10 17.68
N SER A 135 -3.24 -18.90 18.53
CA SER A 135 -2.24 -19.89 18.11
C SER A 135 -2.76 -21.03 17.24
N GLU A 136 -3.97 -21.52 17.52
CA GLU A 136 -4.59 -22.66 16.80
C GLU A 136 -4.98 -22.27 15.37
N LEU A 137 -5.77 -21.21 15.21
CA LEU A 137 -6.18 -20.70 13.90
C LEU A 137 -4.99 -20.16 13.09
N MET A 138 -3.95 -19.64 13.74
CA MET A 138 -2.73 -19.22 13.04
C MET A 138 -2.01 -20.41 12.39
N ALA A 139 -1.96 -21.57 13.06
CA ALA A 139 -1.33 -22.77 12.52
C ALA A 139 -2.09 -23.27 11.27
N GLU A 140 -3.43 -23.37 11.36
CA GLU A 140 -4.28 -23.72 10.22
C GLU A 140 -4.12 -22.72 9.06
N PHE A 141 -4.09 -21.43 9.39
CA PHE A 141 -3.88 -20.38 8.40
C PHE A 141 -2.52 -20.49 7.71
N GLN A 142 -1.44 -20.81 8.44
CA GLN A 142 -0.11 -20.97 7.87
C GLN A 142 -0.03 -22.18 6.93
N GLU A 143 -0.63 -23.31 7.28
CA GLU A 143 -0.73 -24.48 6.40
C GLU A 143 -1.49 -24.15 5.12
N TRP A 144 -2.65 -23.48 5.25
CA TRP A 144 -3.44 -23.03 4.11
C TRP A 144 -2.68 -22.01 3.25
N ALA A 145 -2.00 -21.04 3.88
CA ALA A 145 -1.25 -19.98 3.22
C ALA A 145 -0.12 -20.55 2.36
N LEU A 146 0.58 -21.57 2.86
CA LEU A 146 1.59 -22.29 2.10
C LEU A 146 0.99 -23.01 0.89
N ALA A 147 -0.09 -23.78 1.09
CA ALA A 147 -0.73 -24.55 0.03
C ALA A 147 -1.36 -23.65 -1.07
N LYS A 148 -1.75 -22.43 -0.72
CA LYS A 148 -2.40 -21.48 -1.63
C LYS A 148 -1.50 -20.35 -2.11
N HIS A 149 -0.20 -20.36 -1.74
CA HIS A 149 0.72 -19.28 -2.10
C HIS A 149 0.19 -17.90 -1.64
N PHE A 150 -0.44 -17.83 -0.48
CA PHE A 150 -1.19 -16.66 -0.02
C PHE A 150 -0.32 -15.41 0.03
N TRP A 151 0.87 -15.47 0.64
CA TRP A 151 1.71 -14.28 0.84
C TRP A 151 2.25 -13.69 -0.45
N CYS A 152 2.78 -14.51 -1.37
CA CYS A 152 3.21 -14.00 -2.66
C CYS A 152 2.03 -13.57 -3.54
N GLY A 153 0.87 -14.22 -3.39
CA GLY A 153 -0.39 -13.77 -3.99
C GLY A 153 -0.81 -12.39 -3.48
N LEU A 154 -0.77 -12.17 -2.17
CA LEU A 154 -1.07 -10.90 -1.52
C LEU A 154 -0.14 -9.79 -2.03
N LEU A 155 1.18 -10.01 -2.01
CA LEU A 155 2.16 -9.02 -2.49
C LEU A 155 1.96 -8.71 -3.99
N ALA A 156 1.66 -9.71 -4.82
CA ALA A 156 1.36 -9.51 -6.23
C ALA A 156 0.07 -8.69 -6.43
N GLN A 157 -0.98 -8.94 -5.65
CA GLN A 157 -2.22 -8.17 -5.69
C GLN A 157 -2.02 -6.75 -5.16
N MET A 158 -1.19 -6.55 -4.13
CA MET A 158 -0.80 -5.22 -3.66
C MET A 158 -0.05 -4.44 -4.75
N ALA A 159 0.92 -5.06 -5.42
CA ALA A 159 1.62 -4.43 -6.54
C ALA A 159 0.65 -4.08 -7.69
N CYS A 160 -0.29 -4.97 -8.01
CA CYS A 160 -1.34 -4.71 -9.00
C CYS A 160 -2.22 -3.53 -8.59
N ALA A 161 -2.68 -3.48 -7.34
CA ALA A 161 -3.48 -2.38 -6.82
C ALA A 161 -2.74 -1.04 -6.84
N ILE A 162 -1.45 -1.02 -6.50
CA ILE A 162 -0.61 0.18 -6.57
C ILE A 162 -0.44 0.64 -8.04
N ALA A 163 -0.23 -0.28 -8.98
CA ALA A 163 -0.16 0.05 -10.39
C ALA A 163 -1.49 0.63 -10.93
N GLN A 164 -2.62 0.07 -10.48
CA GLN A 164 -3.95 0.61 -10.81
C GLN A 164 -4.18 1.98 -10.18
N TYR A 165 -3.69 2.22 -8.97
CA TYR A 165 -3.74 3.53 -8.34
C TYR A 165 -2.97 4.58 -9.15
N GLU A 166 -1.79 4.26 -9.70
CA GLU A 166 -1.07 5.19 -10.58
C GLU A 166 -1.86 5.55 -11.83
N VAL A 167 -2.54 4.57 -12.44
CA VAL A 167 -3.45 4.82 -13.57
C VAL A 167 -4.61 5.72 -13.16
N LEU A 168 -5.23 5.44 -11.99
CA LEU A 168 -6.31 6.25 -11.45
C LEU A 168 -5.86 7.67 -11.14
N ARG A 169 -4.69 7.85 -10.53
CA ARG A 169 -4.08 9.15 -10.23
C ARG A 169 -3.89 9.98 -11.50
N CYS A 170 -3.35 9.38 -12.55
CA CYS A 170 -3.23 10.03 -13.86
C CYS A 170 -4.59 10.42 -14.46
N ARG A 171 -5.61 9.57 -14.30
CA ARG A 171 -6.98 9.90 -14.75
C ARG A 171 -7.56 11.08 -13.97
N ILE A 172 -7.40 11.09 -12.64
CA ILE A 172 -7.86 12.20 -11.78
C ILE A 172 -7.24 13.53 -12.25
N PHE A 173 -5.94 13.56 -12.53
CA PHE A 173 -5.26 14.79 -12.97
C PHE A 173 -5.87 15.31 -14.26
N ARG A 174 -5.98 14.44 -15.28
CA ARG A 174 -6.59 14.80 -16.56
C ARG A 174 -8.05 15.22 -16.42
N THR A 175 -8.81 14.56 -15.54
CA THR A 175 -10.20 14.95 -15.25
C THR A 175 -10.24 16.36 -14.68
N VAL A 176 -9.40 16.69 -13.70
CA VAL A 176 -9.34 18.04 -13.11
C VAL A 176 -8.91 19.08 -14.15
N GLU A 177 -7.87 18.78 -14.93
CA GLU A 177 -7.40 19.65 -16.02
C GLU A 177 -8.52 19.95 -17.02
N ASN A 178 -9.20 18.91 -17.53
CA ASN A 178 -10.30 19.05 -18.48
C ASN A 178 -11.47 19.86 -17.92
N LEU A 179 -11.83 19.64 -16.64
CA LEU A 179 -12.91 20.39 -15.99
C LEU A 179 -12.58 21.88 -15.88
N ILE A 180 -11.35 22.21 -15.48
CA ILE A 180 -10.88 23.61 -15.40
C ILE A 180 -10.84 24.23 -16.80
N GLU A 181 -10.34 23.49 -17.81
CA GLU A 181 -10.31 23.95 -19.19
C GLU A 181 -11.71 24.23 -19.76
N GLN A 182 -12.67 23.34 -19.51
CA GLN A 182 -14.06 23.52 -19.95
C GLN A 182 -14.71 24.74 -19.32
N GLN A 183 -14.44 25.02 -18.04
CA GLN A 183 -14.98 26.17 -17.33
C GLN A 183 -14.45 27.50 -17.87
N HIS A 184 -13.17 27.55 -18.23
CA HIS A 184 -12.55 28.77 -18.73
C HIS A 184 -12.57 28.89 -20.26
N GLY A 185 -12.95 27.84 -21.00
CA GLY A 185 -13.34 27.87 -22.41
C GLY A 185 -12.59 28.91 -23.24
N GLN A 186 -13.30 29.88 -23.81
CA GLN A 186 -12.76 30.98 -24.62
C GLN A 186 -12.23 32.19 -23.81
N THR A 187 -12.48 32.24 -22.49
CA THR A 187 -11.99 33.32 -21.61
C THR A 187 -10.57 33.08 -21.11
N PHE A 188 -10.03 31.87 -21.24
CA PHE A 188 -8.65 31.55 -20.88
C PHE A 188 -7.66 32.02 -21.96
N PRO A 189 -6.66 32.87 -21.62
CA PRO A 189 -5.69 33.37 -22.58
C PRO A 189 -4.91 32.27 -23.29
N ASP A 190 -4.82 32.35 -24.63
CA ASP A 190 -4.14 31.34 -25.44
C ASP A 190 -2.68 31.15 -25.03
N ALA A 191 -1.96 32.22 -24.71
CA ALA A 191 -0.57 32.11 -24.26
C ALA A 191 -0.42 31.20 -23.02
N LEU A 192 -1.34 31.31 -22.06
CA LEU A 192 -1.35 30.47 -20.85
C LEU A 192 -1.78 29.04 -21.16
N ARG A 193 -2.70 28.85 -22.12
CA ARG A 193 -3.11 27.54 -22.61
C ARG A 193 -1.94 26.80 -23.25
N HIS A 194 -1.25 27.45 -24.21
CA HIS A 194 -0.10 26.88 -24.91
C HIS A 194 1.06 26.58 -23.94
N ALA A 195 1.21 27.36 -22.87
CA ALA A 195 2.20 27.11 -21.83
C ALA A 195 1.83 25.93 -20.89
N GLY A 196 0.65 25.31 -21.03
CA GLY A 196 0.22 24.22 -20.15
C GLY A 196 0.01 24.66 -18.71
N SER A 197 -0.46 25.90 -18.50
CA SER A 197 -0.56 26.51 -17.16
C SER A 197 -1.52 25.74 -16.24
N ILE A 198 -2.63 25.21 -16.77
CA ILE A 198 -3.60 24.42 -16.00
C ILE A 198 -2.98 23.10 -15.55
N GLY A 199 -2.38 22.33 -16.47
CA GLY A 199 -1.70 21.07 -16.12
C GLY A 199 -0.57 21.29 -15.11
N SER A 200 0.20 22.37 -15.27
CA SER A 200 1.23 22.77 -14.31
C SER A 200 0.63 23.07 -12.94
N ALA A 201 -0.46 23.86 -12.88
CA ALA A 201 -1.13 24.19 -11.62
C ALA A 201 -1.68 22.94 -10.92
N VAL A 202 -2.35 22.03 -11.65
CA VAL A 202 -2.88 20.77 -11.10
C VAL A 202 -1.74 19.90 -10.57
N HIS A 203 -0.67 19.72 -11.34
CA HIS A 203 0.48 18.95 -10.95
C HIS A 203 1.12 19.47 -9.66
N TRP A 204 1.41 20.78 -9.60
CA TRP A 204 2.08 21.38 -8.45
C TRP A 204 1.16 21.50 -7.24
N ALA A 205 -0.14 21.76 -7.42
CA ALA A 205 -1.11 21.72 -6.35
C ALA A 205 -1.15 20.32 -5.71
N TRP A 206 -1.22 19.25 -6.51
CA TRP A 206 -1.18 17.89 -5.98
C TRP A 206 0.13 17.60 -5.25
N ARG A 207 1.26 18.02 -5.84
CA ARG A 207 2.60 17.77 -5.29
C ARG A 207 2.84 18.49 -3.96
N TYR A 208 2.25 19.65 -3.72
CA TYR A 208 2.51 20.42 -2.50
C TYR A 208 1.34 20.47 -1.51
N VAL A 209 0.10 20.55 -1.97
CA VAL A 209 -1.07 20.66 -1.08
C VAL A 209 -1.28 19.37 -0.31
N LEU A 210 -1.30 18.21 -0.98
CA LEU A 210 -1.57 16.93 -0.31
C LEU A 210 -0.51 16.57 0.73
N PRO A 211 0.81 16.61 0.43
CA PRO A 211 1.82 16.38 1.44
C PRO A 211 1.79 17.39 2.59
N SER A 212 1.48 18.66 2.32
CA SER A 212 1.35 19.69 3.37
C SER A 212 0.18 19.41 4.30
N VAL A 213 -0.97 19.00 3.76
CA VAL A 213 -2.14 18.58 4.55
C VAL A 213 -1.81 17.35 5.40
N VAL A 214 -1.14 16.35 4.82
CA VAL A 214 -0.69 15.15 5.55
C VAL A 214 0.23 15.55 6.71
N ALA A 215 1.25 16.37 6.45
CA ALA A 215 2.19 16.83 7.46
C ALA A 215 1.48 17.61 8.58
N ALA A 216 0.58 18.52 8.23
CA ALA A 216 -0.17 19.32 9.19
C ALA A 216 -1.21 18.51 9.99
N SER A 217 -1.73 17.41 9.44
CA SER A 217 -2.75 16.56 10.09
C SER A 217 -2.21 15.74 11.28
N GLY A 218 -0.89 15.72 11.49
CA GLY A 218 -0.24 14.88 12.49
C GLY A 218 -0.32 13.37 12.20
N ALA A 219 -0.87 12.97 11.05
CA ALA A 219 -1.01 11.56 10.65
C ALA A 219 0.30 10.95 10.11
N GLY A 220 1.40 11.71 10.11
CA GLY A 220 2.70 11.24 9.63
C GLY A 220 2.79 11.27 8.11
N THR A 221 2.51 10.15 7.46
CA THR A 221 2.69 9.98 6.00
C THR A 221 1.37 9.76 5.28
N LEU A 222 1.34 10.00 3.96
CA LEU A 222 0.15 9.77 3.14
C LEU A 222 -0.27 8.30 3.22
N ALA A 223 0.70 7.38 3.24
CA ALA A 223 0.46 5.95 3.43
C ALA A 223 -0.29 5.67 4.75
N THR A 224 0.04 6.37 5.82
CA THR A 224 -0.63 6.21 7.13
C THR A 224 -2.09 6.68 7.06
N VAL A 225 -2.34 7.80 6.41
CA VAL A 225 -3.71 8.31 6.22
C VAL A 225 -4.55 7.37 5.37
N LEU A 226 -3.98 6.87 4.27
CA LEU A 226 -4.66 5.93 3.37
C LEU A 226 -4.92 4.59 4.07
N ALA A 227 -3.95 4.07 4.83
CA ALA A 227 -4.10 2.83 5.60
C ALA A 227 -5.17 2.95 6.70
N GLY A 228 -5.31 4.12 7.32
CA GLY A 228 -6.37 4.39 8.29
C GLY A 228 -7.76 4.58 7.67
N GLY A 229 -7.87 4.69 6.34
CA GLY A 229 -9.14 4.92 5.63
C GLY A 229 -9.80 6.28 5.89
N ASP A 230 -9.18 7.15 6.70
CA ASP A 230 -9.71 8.46 7.07
C ASP A 230 -9.36 9.52 6.02
N LEU A 231 -9.99 9.39 4.85
CA LEU A 231 -9.85 10.38 3.77
C LEU A 231 -10.36 11.77 4.17
N GLY A 232 -11.16 11.87 5.24
CA GLY A 232 -11.62 13.14 5.78
C GLY A 232 -10.46 14.06 6.17
N ARG A 233 -9.36 13.52 6.69
CA ARG A 233 -8.14 14.28 7.02
C ARG A 233 -7.47 14.94 5.81
N LEU A 234 -7.68 14.39 4.61
CA LEU A 234 -7.18 14.99 3.37
C LEU A 234 -8.19 15.97 2.79
N LEU A 235 -9.47 15.60 2.78
CA LEU A 235 -10.51 16.35 2.10
C LEU A 235 -10.87 17.66 2.83
N TRP A 236 -10.95 17.64 4.17
CA TRP A 236 -11.44 18.81 4.90
C TRP A 236 -10.53 20.04 4.79
N PRO A 237 -9.20 19.94 4.97
CA PRO A 237 -8.33 21.10 4.83
C PRO A 237 -8.38 21.70 3.42
N ILE A 238 -8.43 20.86 2.37
CA ILE A 238 -8.55 21.33 0.99
C ILE A 238 -9.85 22.12 0.78
N ARG A 239 -10.98 21.61 1.26
CA ARG A 239 -12.29 22.29 1.18
C ARG A 239 -12.29 23.62 1.93
N VAL A 240 -11.71 23.66 3.14
CA VAL A 240 -11.62 24.88 3.95
C VAL A 240 -10.76 25.92 3.24
N ILE A 241 -9.58 25.53 2.73
CA ILE A 241 -8.70 26.43 1.98
C ILE A 241 -9.41 26.96 0.74
N ALA A 242 -10.07 26.11 -0.04
CA ALA A 242 -10.80 26.51 -1.24
C ALA A 242 -11.91 27.53 -0.94
N VAL A 243 -12.68 27.32 0.14
CA VAL A 243 -13.71 28.26 0.58
C VAL A 243 -13.12 29.60 1.00
N LEU A 244 -12.04 29.59 1.79
CA LEU A 244 -11.41 30.82 2.30
C LEU A 244 -10.65 31.59 1.22
N MET A 245 -10.13 30.90 0.20
CA MET A 245 -9.44 31.50 -0.94
C MET A 245 -10.38 32.02 -2.02
N CYS A 246 -11.63 31.54 -2.06
CA CYS A 246 -12.59 31.95 -3.08
C CYS A 246 -13.05 33.40 -2.79
N PRO A 247 -12.77 34.37 -3.68
CA PRO A 247 -13.12 35.76 -3.44
C PRO A 247 -14.63 36.00 -3.50
N ASP A 248 -15.34 35.20 -4.30
CA ASP A 248 -16.79 35.22 -4.40
C ASP A 248 -17.32 33.80 -4.66
N ALA A 249 -17.76 33.12 -3.60
CA ALA A 249 -18.37 31.80 -3.71
C ALA A 249 -19.81 31.86 -4.24
N SER A 250 -20.46 33.03 -4.22
CA SER A 250 -21.85 33.18 -4.71
C SER A 250 -21.96 32.98 -6.21
N ASP A 251 -20.89 33.27 -6.96
CA ASP A 251 -20.78 33.03 -8.40
C ASP A 251 -19.88 31.82 -8.76
N HIS A 252 -19.38 31.07 -7.77
CA HIS A 252 -18.49 29.92 -8.00
C HIS A 252 -19.13 28.57 -7.65
N ALA A 253 -19.86 27.99 -8.61
CA ALA A 253 -20.63 26.75 -8.44
C ALA A 253 -19.80 25.56 -7.90
N MET A 254 -18.57 25.35 -8.37
CA MET A 254 -17.70 24.25 -7.89
C MET A 254 -17.29 24.38 -6.43
N VAL A 255 -17.00 25.60 -5.97
CA VAL A 255 -16.69 25.84 -4.54
C VAL A 255 -17.95 25.59 -3.70
N ARG A 256 -19.12 25.98 -4.21
CA ARG A 256 -20.40 25.69 -3.55
C ARG A 256 -20.68 24.20 -3.44
N GLU A 257 -20.58 23.48 -4.54
CA GLU A 257 -20.86 22.04 -4.63
C GLU A 257 -19.84 21.18 -3.89
N HIS A 258 -18.55 21.36 -4.14
CA HIS A 258 -17.52 20.43 -3.67
C HIS A 258 -16.91 20.82 -2.33
N CYS A 259 -17.12 22.06 -1.87
CA CYS A 259 -16.54 22.57 -0.62
C CYS A 259 -17.61 23.01 0.38
N TRP A 260 -18.46 23.99 0.05
CA TRP A 260 -19.49 24.49 0.98
C TRP A 260 -20.53 23.44 1.33
N TYR A 261 -21.09 22.72 0.36
CA TYR A 261 -22.09 21.69 0.61
C TYR A 261 -21.60 20.61 1.58
N PRO A 262 -20.41 20.00 1.39
CA PRO A 262 -19.86 19.09 2.39
C PRO A 262 -19.65 19.77 3.74
N ILE A 263 -19.15 21.01 3.80
CA ILE A 263 -18.94 21.72 5.08
C ILE A 263 -20.27 21.92 5.82
N LEU A 264 -21.33 22.31 5.13
CA LEU A 264 -22.62 22.59 5.75
C LEU A 264 -23.37 21.32 6.18
N ARG A 265 -23.27 20.23 5.40
CA ARG A 265 -24.04 19.00 5.63
C ARG A 265 -23.27 17.87 6.27
N LEU A 266 -22.01 17.68 5.92
CA LEU A 266 -21.20 16.51 6.31
C LEU A 266 -20.19 16.84 7.40
N ALA A 267 -19.78 18.11 7.56
CA ALA A 267 -18.84 18.44 8.61
C ALA A 267 -19.53 18.37 9.98
N ARG A 268 -18.84 17.72 10.92
CA ARG A 268 -19.05 17.92 12.37
C ARG A 268 -18.74 19.34 12.82
N ALA A 269 -18.27 20.21 11.92
CA ALA A 269 -18.09 21.63 12.19
C ALA A 269 -19.44 22.19 12.64
N GLN A 270 -19.44 22.83 13.81
CA GLN A 270 -20.61 23.47 14.42
C GLN A 270 -20.99 24.73 13.64
N VAL A 271 -21.29 24.58 12.35
CA VAL A 271 -21.93 25.65 11.59
C VAL A 271 -23.36 25.74 12.12
N ARG A 272 -23.69 26.88 12.72
CA ARG A 272 -25.00 27.13 13.31
C ARG A 272 -26.12 26.86 12.31
N ASP A 273 -27.23 26.28 12.78
CA ASP A 273 -28.37 25.95 11.93
C ASP A 273 -28.92 27.18 11.19
N ALA A 274 -28.96 28.34 11.84
CA ALA A 274 -29.35 29.60 11.20
C ALA A 274 -28.47 29.97 9.97
N VAL A 275 -27.20 29.56 9.94
CA VAL A 275 -26.34 29.77 8.76
C VAL A 275 -26.69 28.78 7.67
N ARG A 276 -26.92 27.51 8.03
CA ARG A 276 -27.34 26.46 7.08
C ARG A 276 -28.67 26.82 6.42
N GLU A 277 -29.63 27.29 7.21
CA GLU A 277 -30.93 27.78 6.73
C GLU A 277 -30.78 28.96 5.77
N ARG A 278 -29.90 29.92 6.07
CA ARG A 278 -29.63 31.04 5.15
C ARG A 278 -29.03 30.58 3.83
N PHE A 279 -28.09 29.63 3.85
CA PHE A 279 -27.56 29.04 2.63
C PHE A 279 -28.66 28.36 1.81
N ALA A 280 -29.50 27.54 2.45
CA ALA A 280 -30.64 26.91 1.79
C ALA A 280 -31.67 27.92 1.26
N GLN A 281 -31.84 29.07 1.92
CA GLN A 281 -32.75 30.13 1.50
C GLN A 281 -32.24 30.96 0.32
N VAL A 282 -30.93 31.22 0.26
CA VAL A 282 -30.32 32.05 -0.79
C VAL A 282 -30.02 31.21 -2.04
N PHE A 283 -29.51 30.00 -1.88
CA PHE A 283 -29.11 29.12 -2.97
C PHE A 283 -30.15 28.01 -3.21
N ARG A 284 -31.44 28.35 -3.23
CA ARG A 284 -32.54 27.37 -3.40
C ARG A 284 -32.47 26.62 -4.72
N GLU A 285 -31.94 27.27 -5.75
CA GLU A 285 -31.80 26.72 -7.10
C GLU A 285 -30.60 25.79 -7.23
N ASP A 286 -29.62 25.87 -6.31
CA ASP A 286 -28.53 24.91 -6.28
C ASP A 286 -29.08 23.57 -5.74
N PRO A 287 -28.96 22.47 -6.50
CA PRO A 287 -29.51 21.17 -6.10
C PRO A 287 -28.86 20.63 -4.81
N TRP A 288 -27.71 21.18 -4.44
CA TRP A 288 -26.94 20.82 -3.25
C TRP A 288 -27.52 21.41 -1.96
N PHE A 289 -28.09 22.63 -1.99
CA PHE A 289 -28.58 23.30 -0.77
C PHE A 289 -30.09 23.19 -0.56
N GLY A 290 -30.81 22.55 -1.49
CA GLY A 290 -32.25 22.30 -1.38
C GLY A 290 -32.63 21.46 -0.15
N LEU A 291 -33.64 21.91 0.58
CA LEU A 291 -34.29 21.21 1.69
C LEU A 291 -35.15 20.04 1.17
N GLY A 292 -34.56 19.00 0.56
CA GLY A 292 -35.41 17.92 0.04
C GLY A 292 -34.80 16.78 -0.76
N HIS A 293 -33.48 16.69 -0.95
CA HIS A 293 -32.91 15.52 -1.63
C HIS A 293 -32.14 14.63 -0.65
N ASN A 294 -32.66 13.40 -0.52
CA ASN A 294 -31.90 12.23 -0.09
C ASN A 294 -30.63 12.18 -0.94
N ALA A 295 -29.47 12.22 -0.30
CA ALA A 295 -28.21 12.04 -1.00
C ALA A 295 -28.23 10.71 -1.77
N PRO A 296 -27.71 10.65 -3.01
CA PRO A 296 -27.45 9.36 -3.63
C PRO A 296 -26.45 8.60 -2.76
N SER A 297 -26.79 7.35 -2.47
CA SER A 297 -25.98 6.34 -1.78
C SER A 297 -24.65 6.08 -2.47
#